data_AF-Q9DGJ6-F1
#
_entry.id   AF-Q9DGJ6-F1
#
_cell.length_a   1.000
_cell.length_b   1.000
_cell.length_c   1.000
_cell.angle_alpha   90.00
_cell.angle_beta   90.00
_cell.angle_gamma   90.00
#
_symmetry.space_group_name_H-M   'P 1'
#
loop_
_entity.id
_entity.type
_entity.pdbx_description
1 polymer ?
#
loop_
_entity_poly.entity_id
_entity_poly.type
_entity_poly.pdbx_seq_one_letter_code
_entity_poly.pdbx_strand_id
1 'polypeptide(L)'
;MQKCLEVGMSKESVRNDRNKKKKDEKKPECTETYTLSTETEQMINRVSKAHKETFPSLCQLGKYTTSNSSERRVALDVNLWDKFSELSTKCIIKTVEFAKQLPGFTTLTIADQITLLKAACLDILILRICTRYTPEQDTMTFSDGLTPNRTQMHNAGFGPLTDLVFAFANQLLPLEMDDAETGLLSAICLLCGDRQDLEQADKVDVLQEPLLEALKIYVRKRRPHKPHMFPKMLMKITDLRSISAKGAERVITLKMEIPGSMPPLIQEMLENSEGLESG
;
A
#
# COMPACT_ATOMS: atom_id res chain seq x y z
N MET A 1 -4.69 32.85 -55.23
CA MET A 1 -5.39 31.93 -56.17
C MET A 1 -5.21 32.28 -57.64
N GLN A 2 -4.99 33.55 -58.01
CA GLN A 2 -4.95 33.93 -59.44
C GLN A 2 -3.69 33.45 -60.20
N LYS A 3 -2.53 33.34 -59.54
CA LYS A 3 -1.28 32.84 -60.17
C LYS A 3 -1.20 31.30 -60.36
N CYS A 4 -2.10 30.52 -59.75
CA CYS A 4 -2.06 29.05 -59.81
C CYS A 4 -2.91 28.47 -60.97
N LEU A 5 -3.83 29.27 -61.53
CA LEU A 5 -4.70 28.86 -62.63
C LEU A 5 -4.08 29.12 -64.01
N GLU A 6 -3.09 30.02 -64.11
CA GLU A 6 -2.39 30.33 -65.37
C GLU A 6 -1.40 29.25 -65.82
N VAL A 7 -1.03 28.30 -64.95
CA VAL A 7 -0.10 27.20 -65.26
C VAL A 7 -0.80 25.85 -65.48
N GLY A 8 -2.11 25.85 -65.74
CA GLY A 8 -2.84 24.67 -66.24
C GLY A 8 -3.25 23.62 -65.19
N MET A 9 -3.28 23.97 -63.90
CA MET A 9 -3.79 23.06 -62.87
C MET A 9 -5.32 22.98 -62.91
N SER A 10 -5.86 21.76 -62.92
CA SER A 10 -7.31 21.51 -62.86
C SER A 10 -7.93 22.13 -61.59
N LYS A 11 -9.06 22.82 -61.76
CA LYS A 11 -9.82 23.48 -60.68
C LYS A 11 -10.21 22.51 -59.54
N GLU A 12 -10.26 21.21 -59.80
CA GLU A 12 -10.70 20.20 -58.83
C GLU A 12 -9.61 19.75 -57.84
N SER A 13 -8.35 20.14 -58.04
CA SER A 13 -7.22 19.67 -57.20
C SER A 13 -6.72 20.69 -56.17
N VAL A 14 -7.34 21.87 -56.05
CA VAL A 14 -6.96 22.87 -55.04
C VAL A 14 -7.69 22.57 -53.73
N ARG A 15 -7.05 21.81 -52.84
CA ARG A 15 -7.53 21.62 -51.46
C ARG A 15 -7.42 22.94 -50.70
N ASN A 16 -8.58 23.54 -50.37
CA ASN A 16 -8.66 24.66 -49.45
C ASN A 16 -8.48 24.15 -48.01
N ASP A 17 -7.24 24.14 -47.52
CA ASP A 17 -6.98 24.06 -46.08
C ASP A 17 -7.35 25.40 -45.44
N ARG A 18 -8.55 25.47 -44.90
CA ARG A 18 -8.96 26.53 -43.97
C ARG A 18 -9.39 25.89 -42.66
N ASN A 19 -8.44 25.89 -41.72
CA ASN A 19 -8.65 25.73 -40.29
C ASN A 19 -9.95 26.40 -39.83
N LYS A 20 -10.99 25.60 -39.61
CA LYS A 20 -12.08 25.93 -38.68
C LYS A 20 -11.78 25.16 -37.41
N LYS A 21 -11.35 25.90 -36.37
CA LYS A 21 -11.33 25.43 -34.97
C LYS A 21 -12.66 24.71 -34.70
N LYS A 22 -12.64 23.37 -34.65
CA LYS A 22 -13.72 22.61 -34.02
C LYS A 22 -13.68 23.01 -32.56
N LYS A 23 -14.74 23.73 -32.15
CA LYS A 23 -15.12 23.95 -30.77
C LYS A 23 -15.01 22.61 -30.06
N ASP A 24 -14.18 22.52 -29.02
CA ASP A 24 -14.10 21.34 -28.15
C ASP A 24 -15.52 20.91 -27.78
N GLU A 25 -16.00 19.85 -28.43
CA GLU A 25 -17.12 19.10 -27.91
C GLU A 25 -16.61 18.52 -26.60
N LYS A 26 -17.01 19.15 -25.50
CA LYS A 26 -16.87 18.55 -24.17
C LYS A 26 -17.39 17.13 -24.31
N LYS A 27 -16.47 16.16 -24.20
CA LYS A 27 -16.86 14.76 -23.96
C LYS A 27 -17.95 14.80 -22.90
N PRO A 28 -19.06 14.07 -23.08
CA PRO A 28 -20.04 13.97 -22.02
C PRO A 28 -19.26 13.55 -20.77
N GLU A 29 -19.25 14.40 -19.75
CA GLU A 29 -18.85 13.97 -18.42
C GLU A 29 -19.79 12.80 -18.15
N CYS A 30 -19.23 11.59 -18.20
CA CYS A 30 -19.92 10.42 -17.72
C CYS A 30 -20.02 10.64 -16.22
N THR A 31 -21.04 11.38 -15.80
CA THR A 31 -21.43 11.49 -14.42
C THR A 31 -22.05 10.14 -14.07
N GLU A 32 -21.19 9.11 -13.97
CA GLU A 32 -21.56 7.87 -13.31
C GLU A 32 -21.95 8.28 -11.90
N THR A 33 -23.26 8.30 -11.65
CA THR A 33 -23.80 8.54 -10.32
C THR A 33 -23.44 7.33 -9.47
N TYR A 34 -22.29 7.38 -8.78
CA TYR A 34 -21.86 6.31 -7.88
C TYR A 34 -22.75 6.32 -6.63
N THR A 35 -23.93 5.72 -6.71
CA THR A 35 -24.76 5.46 -5.54
C THR A 35 -24.13 4.32 -4.75
N LEU A 36 -23.63 4.61 -3.54
CA LEU A 36 -23.23 3.59 -2.59
C LEU A 36 -24.48 2.77 -2.22
N SER A 37 -24.44 1.45 -2.46
CA SER A 37 -25.41 0.57 -1.82
C SER A 37 -25.20 0.59 -0.30
N THR A 38 -26.27 0.40 0.45
CA THR A 38 -26.20 0.31 1.93
C THR A 38 -25.20 -0.75 2.38
N GLU A 39 -25.10 -1.86 1.65
CA GLU A 39 -24.15 -2.95 1.90
C GLU A 39 -22.70 -2.50 1.71
N THR A 40 -22.41 -1.77 0.62
CA THR A 40 -21.06 -1.24 0.34
C THR A 40 -20.64 -0.24 1.41
N GLU A 41 -21.55 0.66 1.82
CA GLU A 41 -21.26 1.64 2.86
C GLU A 41 -20.99 0.96 4.22
N GLN A 42 -21.77 -0.06 4.57
CA GLN A 42 -21.52 -0.86 5.77
C GLN A 42 -20.17 -1.58 5.72
N MET A 43 -19.79 -2.12 4.55
CA MET A 43 -18.48 -2.75 4.37
C MET A 43 -17.34 -1.76 4.57
N ILE A 44 -17.40 -0.59 3.93
CA ILE A 44 -16.39 0.48 4.08
C ILE A 44 -16.26 0.88 5.56
N ASN A 45 -17.39 1.08 6.25
CA ASN A 45 -17.39 1.45 7.66
C ASN A 45 -16.78 0.36 8.56
N ARG A 46 -17.07 -0.93 8.30
CA ARG A 46 -16.48 -2.05 9.04
C ARG A 46 -14.96 -2.13 8.83
N VAL A 47 -14.50 -2.04 7.59
CA VAL A 47 -13.07 -2.09 7.26
C VAL A 47 -12.33 -0.88 7.83
N SER A 48 -12.90 0.32 7.69
CA SER A 48 -12.32 1.55 8.26
C SER A 48 -12.22 1.47 9.79
N LYS A 49 -13.27 0.97 10.45
CA LYS A 49 -13.28 0.76 11.90
C LYS A 49 -12.22 -0.24 12.33
N ALA A 50 -12.15 -1.41 11.67
CA ALA A 50 -11.16 -2.43 11.97
C ALA A 50 -9.72 -1.91 11.80
N HIS A 51 -9.48 -1.10 10.78
CA HIS A 51 -8.18 -0.43 10.59
C HIS A 51 -7.86 0.50 11.76
N LYS A 52 -8.77 1.40 12.13
CA LYS A 52 -8.56 2.38 13.21
C LYS A 52 -8.36 1.74 14.58
N GLU A 53 -9.11 0.67 14.89
CA GLU A 53 -8.99 -0.05 16.17
C GLU A 53 -7.66 -0.82 16.31
N THR A 54 -7.06 -1.19 15.18
CA THR A 54 -5.80 -1.95 15.15
C THR A 54 -4.59 -1.11 14.76
N PHE A 55 -4.80 0.14 14.33
CA PHE A 55 -3.76 1.04 13.86
C PHE A 55 -4.17 2.51 14.12
N PRO A 56 -3.73 3.13 15.24
CA PRO A 56 -4.10 4.51 15.55
C PRO A 56 -3.59 5.50 14.50
N SER A 57 -4.35 6.54 14.19
CA SER A 57 -3.92 7.54 13.20
C SER A 57 -2.76 8.38 13.76
N LEU A 58 -1.91 8.93 12.89
CA LEU A 58 -0.71 9.69 13.30
C LEU A 58 -1.01 10.86 14.26
N CYS A 59 -2.15 11.51 14.11
CA CYS A 59 -2.59 12.63 14.96
C CYS A 59 -3.03 12.21 16.38
N GLN A 60 -3.25 10.92 16.63
CA GLN A 60 -3.67 10.38 17.93
C GLN A 60 -2.47 9.95 18.79
N LEU A 61 -1.26 9.97 18.23
CA LEU A 61 -0.05 9.47 18.88
C LEU A 61 0.69 10.60 19.61
N GLY A 62 0.99 10.37 20.89
CA GLY A 62 1.95 11.19 21.64
C GLY A 62 3.38 10.89 21.16
N LYS A 63 3.89 11.70 20.23
CA LYS A 63 5.21 11.48 19.62
C LYS A 63 6.34 11.71 20.62
N TYR A 64 7.31 10.80 20.63
CA TYR A 64 8.58 10.95 21.34
C TYR A 64 9.74 10.50 20.46
N THR A 65 10.93 11.05 20.72
CA THR A 65 12.16 10.72 19.98
C THR A 65 13.18 10.07 20.90
N THR A 66 14.20 9.47 20.31
CA THR A 66 15.41 8.99 20.99
C THR A 66 16.63 9.63 20.33
N SER A 67 17.66 9.95 21.11
CA SER A 67 18.92 10.51 20.58
C SER A 67 19.86 9.45 20.01
N ASN A 68 19.66 8.17 20.36
CA ASN A 68 20.54 7.06 19.98
C ASN A 68 20.70 6.95 18.45
N SER A 69 21.94 6.85 18.00
CA SER A 69 22.34 6.55 16.61
C SER A 69 21.60 7.36 15.54
N SER A 70 21.44 8.66 15.78
CA SER A 70 20.67 9.56 14.93
C SER A 70 21.45 10.23 13.79
N GLU A 71 22.78 10.33 13.92
CA GLU A 71 23.63 11.11 13.00
C GLU A 71 24.25 10.27 11.88
N ARG A 72 24.69 9.03 12.17
CA ARG A 72 25.42 8.19 11.23
C ARG A 72 24.74 6.84 11.05
N ARG A 73 24.67 6.37 9.79
CA ARG A 73 24.25 5.00 9.47
C ARG A 73 25.31 4.00 9.95
N VAL A 74 24.87 3.00 10.71
CA VAL A 74 25.64 1.83 11.14
C VAL A 74 24.94 0.57 10.63
N ALA A 75 25.61 -0.59 10.70
CA ALA A 75 25.01 -1.85 10.25
C ALA A 75 23.73 -2.17 11.04
N LEU A 76 23.81 -2.11 12.37
CA LEU A 76 22.68 -2.32 13.27
C LEU A 76 22.96 -1.62 14.61
N ASP A 77 21.98 -0.91 15.15
CA ASP A 77 21.95 -0.49 16.55
C ASP A 77 21.04 -1.47 17.32
N VAL A 78 21.64 -2.20 18.26
CA VAL A 78 20.94 -3.26 19.02
C VAL A 78 19.76 -2.73 19.82
N ASN A 79 19.88 -1.54 20.43
CA ASN A 79 18.80 -0.98 21.23
C ASN A 79 17.62 -0.54 20.35
N LEU A 80 17.93 0.02 19.17
CA LEU A 80 16.90 0.36 18.18
C LEU A 80 16.25 -0.90 17.59
N TRP A 81 17.03 -1.95 17.34
CA TRP A 81 16.53 -3.25 16.91
C TRP A 81 15.59 -3.89 17.94
N ASP A 82 15.97 -3.91 19.21
CA ASP A 82 15.14 -4.47 20.28
C ASP A 82 13.78 -3.76 20.33
N LYS A 83 13.80 -2.43 20.25
CA LYS A 83 12.57 -1.65 20.25
C LYS A 83 11.74 -1.86 18.97
N PHE A 84 12.39 -1.88 17.81
CA PHE A 84 11.75 -2.09 16.53
C PHE A 84 11.10 -3.48 16.42
N SER A 85 11.79 -4.52 16.87
CA SER A 85 11.32 -5.90 16.81
C SER A 85 10.17 -6.16 17.81
N GLU A 86 10.19 -5.53 18.99
CA GLU A 86 9.07 -5.49 19.93
C GLU A 86 7.82 -4.86 19.29
N LEU A 87 7.98 -3.68 18.69
CA LEU A 87 6.88 -2.93 18.05
C LEU A 87 6.35 -3.64 16.80
N SER A 88 7.23 -4.28 16.03
CA SER A 88 6.87 -5.07 14.86
C SER A 88 6.06 -6.30 15.26
N THR A 89 6.46 -7.02 16.30
CA THR A 89 5.71 -8.16 16.85
C THR A 89 4.29 -7.74 17.25
N LYS A 90 4.16 -6.60 17.96
CA LYS A 90 2.84 -6.03 18.31
C LYS A 90 2.02 -5.66 17.08
N CYS A 91 2.65 -5.09 16.05
CA CYS A 91 1.98 -4.71 14.81
C CYS A 91 1.51 -5.92 14.00
N ILE A 92 2.25 -7.04 14.02
CA ILE A 92 1.85 -8.31 13.42
C ILE A 92 0.58 -8.83 14.11
N ILE A 93 0.55 -8.86 15.44
CA ILE A 93 -0.65 -9.25 16.20
C ILE A 93 -1.85 -8.37 15.81
N LYS A 94 -1.65 -7.04 15.72
CA LYS A 94 -2.68 -6.11 15.25
C LYS A 94 -3.09 -6.31 13.79
N THR A 95 -2.23 -6.87 12.95
CA THR A 95 -2.55 -7.23 11.56
C THR A 95 -3.43 -8.48 11.51
N VAL A 96 -3.15 -9.48 12.37
CA VAL A 96 -4.03 -10.65 12.54
C VAL A 96 -5.39 -10.25 13.12
N GLU A 97 -5.42 -9.37 14.11
CA GLU A 97 -6.68 -8.82 14.65
C GLU A 97 -7.48 -8.09 13.57
N PHE A 98 -6.82 -7.27 12.73
CA PHE A 98 -7.45 -6.59 11.60
C PHE A 98 -8.09 -7.58 10.63
N ALA A 99 -7.34 -8.61 10.22
CA ALA A 99 -7.81 -9.65 9.30
C ALA A 99 -9.08 -10.34 9.83
N LYS A 100 -9.10 -10.72 11.12
CA LYS A 100 -10.25 -11.39 11.76
C LYS A 100 -11.51 -10.53 11.83
N GLN A 101 -11.38 -9.21 11.74
CA GLN A 101 -12.52 -8.28 11.71
C GLN A 101 -13.07 -8.03 10.29
N LEU A 102 -12.38 -8.48 9.25
CA LEU A 102 -12.85 -8.32 7.87
C LEU A 102 -14.06 -9.24 7.60
N PRO A 103 -15.10 -8.74 6.90
CA PRO A 103 -16.23 -9.57 6.51
C PRO A 103 -15.79 -10.82 5.75
N GLY A 104 -16.18 -12.00 6.22
CA GLY A 104 -15.95 -13.27 5.54
C GLY A 104 -14.57 -13.91 5.77
N PHE A 105 -13.55 -13.20 6.25
CA PHE A 105 -12.20 -13.76 6.44
C PHE A 105 -12.18 -14.99 7.35
N THR A 106 -12.88 -14.93 8.49
CA THR A 106 -12.97 -16.06 9.45
C THR A 106 -13.80 -17.23 8.96
N THR A 107 -14.46 -17.12 7.80
CA THR A 107 -15.19 -18.22 7.17
C THR A 107 -14.30 -19.08 6.28
N LEU A 108 -13.09 -18.60 5.94
CA LEU A 108 -12.05 -19.38 5.25
C LEU A 108 -11.49 -20.45 6.19
N THR A 109 -10.84 -21.47 5.61
CA THR A 109 -10.16 -22.48 6.43
C THR A 109 -9.01 -21.85 7.22
N ILE A 110 -8.61 -22.47 8.33
CA ILE A 110 -7.50 -21.96 9.13
C ILE A 110 -6.19 -21.97 8.30
N ALA A 111 -6.02 -22.98 7.43
CA ALA A 111 -4.91 -23.05 6.49
C ALA A 111 -4.88 -21.82 5.58
N ASP A 112 -5.99 -21.52 4.89
CA ASP A 112 -6.09 -20.35 4.01
C ASP A 112 -5.87 -19.03 4.77
N GLN A 113 -6.44 -18.90 5.98
CA GLN A 113 -6.21 -17.72 6.81
C GLN A 113 -4.72 -17.51 7.11
N ILE A 114 -3.99 -18.57 7.44
CA ILE A 114 -2.54 -18.53 7.68
C ILE A 114 -1.80 -18.19 6.38
N THR A 115 -2.10 -18.85 5.27
CA THR A 115 -1.48 -18.63 3.96
C THR A 115 -1.61 -17.15 3.54
N LEU A 116 -2.82 -16.59 3.59
CA LEU A 116 -3.07 -15.19 3.26
C LEU A 116 -2.31 -14.23 4.19
N LEU A 117 -2.33 -14.51 5.50
CA LEU A 117 -1.66 -13.70 6.50
C LEU A 117 -0.15 -13.69 6.29
N LYS A 118 0.50 -14.85 6.13
CA LYS A 118 1.95 -14.94 5.85
C LYS A 118 2.31 -14.20 4.57
N ALA A 119 1.52 -14.38 3.51
CA ALA A 119 1.80 -13.80 2.21
C ALA A 119 1.62 -12.27 2.12
N ALA A 120 0.80 -11.67 2.98
CA ALA A 120 0.49 -10.23 2.95
C ALA A 120 0.97 -9.45 4.19
N CYS A 121 1.51 -10.12 5.23
CA CYS A 121 1.85 -9.46 6.48
C CYS A 121 2.83 -8.31 6.25
N LEU A 122 3.92 -8.57 5.53
CA LEU A 122 4.95 -7.57 5.27
C LEU A 122 4.43 -6.40 4.42
N ASP A 123 3.58 -6.68 3.42
CA ASP A 123 2.91 -5.66 2.62
C ASP A 123 2.14 -4.69 3.55
N ILE A 124 1.32 -5.24 4.45
CA ILE A 124 0.48 -4.44 5.35
C ILE A 124 1.35 -3.67 6.36
N LEU A 125 2.43 -4.25 6.87
CA LEU A 125 3.36 -3.57 7.78
C LEU A 125 4.06 -2.38 7.11
N ILE A 126 4.53 -2.55 5.87
CA ILE A 126 5.19 -1.49 5.09
C ILE A 126 4.18 -0.39 4.76
N LEU A 127 2.97 -0.74 4.31
CA LEU A 127 1.92 0.25 4.05
C LEU A 127 1.61 1.06 5.31
N ARG A 128 1.43 0.39 6.45
CA ARG A 128 1.16 1.02 7.75
C ARG A 128 2.27 1.98 8.16
N ILE A 129 3.53 1.59 8.14
CA ILE A 129 4.61 2.51 8.56
C ILE A 129 4.75 3.70 7.60
N CYS A 130 4.46 3.51 6.30
CA CYS A 130 4.51 4.58 5.31
C CYS A 130 3.39 5.61 5.49
N THR A 131 2.20 5.22 5.96
CA THR A 131 1.15 6.20 6.33
C THR A 131 1.46 6.97 7.62
N ARG A 132 2.56 6.65 8.31
CA ARG A 132 3.08 7.35 9.48
C ARG A 132 4.27 8.25 9.17
N TYR A 133 4.57 8.46 7.89
CA TYR A 133 5.64 9.35 7.46
C TYR A 133 5.27 10.82 7.68
N THR A 134 6.18 11.57 8.30
CA THR A 134 6.07 13.04 8.45
C THR A 134 7.19 13.68 7.60
N PRO A 135 6.86 14.23 6.41
CA PRO A 135 7.86 14.68 5.43
C PRO A 135 8.76 15.80 5.94
N GLU A 136 8.22 16.72 6.74
CA GLU A 136 8.92 17.91 7.22
C GLU A 136 10.08 17.55 8.17
N GLN A 137 9.99 16.42 8.86
CA GLN A 137 11.05 15.92 9.75
C GLN A 137 11.79 14.71 9.19
N ASP A 138 11.34 14.16 8.06
CA ASP A 138 11.84 12.92 7.48
C ASP A 138 11.85 11.75 8.49
N THR A 139 10.73 11.61 9.21
CA THR A 139 10.53 10.61 10.28
C THR A 139 9.35 9.70 10.00
N MET A 140 9.35 8.50 10.59
CA MET A 140 8.18 7.62 10.65
C MET A 140 7.81 7.33 12.10
N THR A 141 6.52 7.34 12.45
CA THR A 141 6.07 7.16 13.84
C THR A 141 5.45 5.78 14.08
N PHE A 142 6.02 5.01 15.01
CA PHE A 142 5.48 3.73 15.46
C PHE A 142 4.24 3.90 16.37
N SER A 143 3.50 2.81 16.58
CA SER A 143 2.23 2.84 17.32
C SER A 143 2.34 3.19 18.80
N ASP A 144 3.54 3.16 19.40
CA ASP A 144 3.77 3.65 20.77
C ASP A 144 4.17 5.15 20.81
N GLY A 145 4.30 5.81 19.66
CA GLY A 145 4.73 7.20 19.53
C GLY A 145 6.22 7.38 19.22
N LEU A 146 7.03 6.32 19.23
CA LEU A 146 8.46 6.42 18.88
C LEU A 146 8.60 6.93 17.44
N THR A 147 9.35 8.01 17.25
CA THR A 147 9.47 8.71 15.98
C THR A 147 10.94 8.81 15.55
N PRO A 148 11.54 7.73 15.03
CA PRO A 148 12.89 7.77 14.47
C PRO A 148 12.97 8.58 13.17
N ASN A 149 14.11 9.22 12.97
CA ASN A 149 14.49 9.76 11.66
C ASN A 149 14.92 8.63 10.70
N ARG A 150 15.14 8.97 9.43
CA ARG A 150 15.61 8.03 8.40
C ARG A 150 16.87 7.24 8.80
N THR A 151 17.86 7.88 9.41
CA THR A 151 19.10 7.22 9.86
C THR A 151 18.82 6.20 10.95
N GLN A 152 17.95 6.52 11.90
CA GLN A 152 17.54 5.60 12.95
C GLN A 152 16.72 4.43 12.39
N MET A 153 15.85 4.67 11.41
CA MET A 153 15.14 3.58 10.70
C MET A 153 16.11 2.61 10.03
N HIS A 154 17.17 3.12 9.37
CA HIS A 154 18.24 2.31 8.83
C HIS A 154 18.90 1.45 9.92
N ASN A 155 19.32 2.09 11.00
CA ASN A 155 20.04 1.47 12.10
C ASN A 155 19.16 0.48 12.91
N ALA A 156 17.84 0.64 12.89
CA ALA A 156 16.89 -0.23 13.56
C ALA A 156 16.66 -1.58 12.85
N GLY A 157 17.25 -1.80 11.67
CA GLY A 157 17.18 -3.08 10.96
C GLY A 157 16.67 -2.98 9.52
N PHE A 158 16.11 -1.84 9.08
CA PHE A 158 15.75 -1.66 7.66
C PHE A 158 16.97 -1.72 6.75
N GLY A 159 18.12 -1.18 7.21
CA GLY A 159 19.38 -1.21 6.46
C GLY A 159 19.20 -0.71 5.02
N PRO A 160 19.61 -1.48 3.99
CA PRO A 160 19.48 -1.09 2.58
C PRO A 160 18.03 -0.78 2.12
N LEU A 161 17.00 -1.27 2.82
CA LEU A 161 15.59 -1.01 2.47
C LEU A 161 15.11 0.39 2.81
N THR A 162 15.80 1.11 3.70
CA THR A 162 15.33 2.38 4.24
C THR A 162 14.95 3.36 3.13
N ASP A 163 15.82 3.55 2.14
CA ASP A 163 15.57 4.56 1.11
C ASP A 163 14.41 4.16 0.17
N LEU A 164 14.21 2.86 -0.08
CA LEU A 164 13.06 2.36 -0.83
C LEU A 164 11.74 2.59 -0.08
N VAL A 165 11.71 2.28 1.22
CA VAL A 165 10.51 2.45 2.06
C VAL A 165 10.14 3.92 2.19
N PHE A 166 11.11 4.81 2.42
CA PHE A 166 10.86 6.25 2.47
C PHE A 166 10.48 6.83 1.10
N ALA A 167 11.04 6.33 -0.01
CA ALA A 167 10.63 6.73 -1.35
C ALA A 167 9.17 6.33 -1.61
N PHE A 168 8.77 5.12 -1.20
CA PHE A 168 7.38 4.67 -1.30
C PHE A 168 6.44 5.52 -0.45
N ALA A 169 6.81 5.84 0.79
CA ALA A 169 6.04 6.76 1.63
C ALA A 169 5.82 8.13 0.97
N ASN A 170 6.86 8.69 0.34
CA ASN A 170 6.75 9.94 -0.42
C ASN A 170 5.79 9.81 -1.62
N GLN A 171 5.75 8.65 -2.28
CA GLN A 171 4.81 8.40 -3.39
C GLN A 171 3.36 8.23 -2.92
N LEU A 172 3.12 7.91 -1.64
CA LEU A 172 1.76 7.84 -1.07
C LEU A 172 1.21 9.23 -0.73
N LEU A 173 2.06 10.22 -0.43
CA LEU A 173 1.62 11.57 -0.02
C LEU A 173 0.63 12.23 -1.02
N PRO A 174 0.87 12.22 -2.35
CA PRO A 174 -0.06 12.83 -3.31
C PRO A 174 -1.40 12.10 -3.43
N LEU A 175 -1.49 10.87 -2.92
CA LEU A 175 -2.75 10.14 -2.88
C LEU A 175 -3.66 10.65 -1.75
N GLU A 176 -3.08 11.29 -0.73
CA GLU A 176 -3.79 11.83 0.43
C GLU A 176 -4.69 10.75 1.05
N MET A 177 -4.21 9.52 1.23
CA MET A 177 -5.05 8.42 1.69
C MET A 177 -5.60 8.68 3.10
N ASP A 178 -6.86 8.33 3.35
CA ASP A 178 -7.39 8.27 4.72
C ASP A 178 -7.37 6.84 5.28
N ASP A 179 -7.85 6.69 6.52
CA ASP A 179 -7.91 5.40 7.20
C ASP A 179 -8.83 4.39 6.48
N ALA A 180 -9.89 4.85 5.79
CA ALA A 180 -10.80 3.97 5.07
C ALA A 180 -10.11 3.39 3.82
N GLU A 181 -9.43 4.23 3.04
CA GLU A 181 -8.67 3.83 1.87
C GLU A 181 -7.47 2.94 2.24
N THR A 182 -6.78 3.27 3.33
CA THR A 182 -5.67 2.46 3.84
C THR A 182 -6.17 1.10 4.33
N GLY A 183 -7.30 1.07 5.04
CA GLY A 183 -7.95 -0.18 5.47
C GLY A 183 -8.38 -1.04 4.29
N LEU A 184 -9.06 -0.46 3.29
CA LEU A 184 -9.49 -1.18 2.09
C LEU A 184 -8.30 -1.71 1.29
N LEU A 185 -7.25 -0.91 1.09
CA LEU A 185 -6.05 -1.34 0.38
C LEU A 185 -5.34 -2.49 1.13
N SER A 186 -5.28 -2.42 2.46
CA SER A 186 -4.74 -3.49 3.30
C SER A 186 -5.57 -4.79 3.17
N ALA A 187 -6.90 -4.67 3.15
CA ALA A 187 -7.80 -5.81 2.98
C ALA A 187 -7.68 -6.45 1.60
N ILE A 188 -7.51 -5.65 0.54
CA ILE A 188 -7.27 -6.11 -0.84
C ILE A 188 -5.91 -6.83 -0.93
N CYS A 189 -4.85 -6.31 -0.31
CA CYS A 189 -3.55 -7.00 -0.26
C CYS A 189 -3.63 -8.36 0.45
N LEU A 190 -4.42 -8.44 1.51
CA LEU A 190 -4.62 -9.65 2.31
C LEU A 190 -5.41 -10.72 1.57
N LEU A 191 -6.60 -10.38 1.07
CA LEU A 191 -7.49 -11.31 0.38
C LEU A 191 -7.10 -11.37 -1.09
N CYS A 192 -6.17 -12.24 -1.45
CA CYS A 192 -5.70 -12.40 -2.83
C CYS A 192 -5.73 -13.87 -3.21
N GLY A 193 -6.56 -14.27 -4.19
CA GLY A 193 -6.67 -15.66 -4.64
C GLY A 193 -5.43 -16.21 -5.33
N ASP A 194 -4.49 -15.35 -5.73
CA ASP A 194 -3.24 -15.74 -6.40
C ASP A 194 -2.18 -16.33 -5.45
N ARG A 195 -2.46 -16.50 -4.15
CA ARG A 195 -1.47 -17.08 -3.23
C ARG A 195 -1.34 -18.58 -3.48
N GLN A 196 -0.10 -19.07 -3.47
CA GLN A 196 0.18 -20.50 -3.52
C GLN A 196 -0.41 -21.18 -2.28
N ASP A 197 -0.74 -22.46 -2.42
CA ASP A 197 -1.25 -23.32 -1.33
C ASP A 197 -2.61 -22.92 -0.73
N LEU A 198 -3.41 -22.12 -1.43
CA LEU A 198 -4.81 -21.89 -1.05
C LEU A 198 -5.68 -23.12 -1.37
N GLU A 199 -6.44 -23.57 -0.38
CA GLU A 199 -7.45 -24.62 -0.51
C GLU A 199 -8.69 -24.09 -1.24
N GLN A 200 -9.06 -22.82 -1.00
CA GLN A 200 -10.29 -22.20 -1.51
C GLN A 200 -10.05 -20.88 -2.25
N ALA A 201 -9.13 -20.85 -3.22
CA ALA A 201 -8.77 -19.64 -3.98
C ALA A 201 -9.99 -18.87 -4.53
N ASP A 202 -10.94 -19.55 -5.18
CA ASP A 202 -12.16 -18.94 -5.72
C ASP A 202 -12.97 -18.19 -4.64
N LYS A 203 -13.03 -18.74 -3.42
CA LYS A 203 -13.73 -18.11 -2.30
C LYS A 203 -13.00 -16.86 -1.82
N VAL A 204 -11.66 -16.84 -1.88
CA VAL A 204 -10.86 -15.64 -1.56
C VAL A 204 -11.15 -14.54 -2.57
N ASP A 205 -11.23 -14.85 -3.87
CA ASP A 205 -11.56 -13.87 -4.91
C ASP A 205 -12.96 -13.29 -4.72
N VAL A 206 -13.95 -14.13 -4.42
CA VAL A 206 -15.32 -13.70 -4.07
C VAL A 206 -15.33 -12.75 -2.86
N LEU A 207 -14.44 -12.95 -1.89
CA LEU A 207 -14.30 -12.03 -0.75
C LEU A 207 -13.57 -10.72 -1.10
N GLN A 208 -12.67 -10.73 -2.09
CA GLN A 208 -11.91 -9.56 -2.52
C GLN A 208 -12.73 -8.61 -3.41
N GLU A 209 -13.55 -9.15 -4.32
CA GLU A 209 -14.37 -8.36 -5.26
C GLU A 209 -15.13 -7.18 -4.63
N PRO A 210 -15.91 -7.36 -3.54
CA PRO A 210 -16.64 -6.25 -2.96
C PRO A 210 -15.74 -5.21 -2.29
N LEU A 211 -14.51 -5.57 -1.88
CA LEU A 211 -13.54 -4.61 -1.34
C LEU A 211 -12.95 -3.72 -2.44
N LEU A 212 -12.69 -4.28 -3.62
CA LEU A 212 -12.26 -3.53 -4.80
C LEU A 212 -13.35 -2.54 -5.23
N GLU A 213 -14.61 -2.99 -5.26
CA GLU A 213 -15.75 -2.14 -5.59
C GLU A 213 -15.94 -1.02 -4.55
N ALA A 214 -15.85 -1.37 -3.27
CA ALA A 214 -15.91 -0.42 -2.16
C ALA A 214 -14.83 0.66 -2.27
N LEU A 215 -13.57 0.29 -2.54
CA LEU A 215 -12.48 1.25 -2.74
C LEU A 215 -12.74 2.14 -3.95
N LYS A 216 -13.17 1.57 -5.08
CA LYS A 216 -13.47 2.32 -6.31
C LYS A 216 -14.53 3.39 -6.06
N ILE A 217 -15.64 3.02 -5.43
CA ILE A 217 -16.75 3.93 -5.15
C ILE A 217 -16.33 4.99 -4.12
N TYR A 218 -15.67 4.58 -3.03
CA TYR A 218 -15.24 5.51 -1.97
C TYR A 218 -14.31 6.59 -2.52
N VAL A 219 -13.28 6.19 -3.28
CA VAL A 219 -12.30 7.11 -3.87
C VAL A 219 -12.97 8.10 -4.84
N ARG A 220 -13.90 7.61 -5.67
CA ARG A 220 -14.63 8.44 -6.64
C ARG A 220 -15.57 9.43 -5.96
N LYS A 221 -16.26 9.03 -4.89
CA LYS A 221 -17.11 9.92 -4.08
C LYS A 221 -16.28 10.99 -3.38
N ARG A 222 -15.12 10.62 -2.82
CA ARG A 222 -14.25 11.54 -2.07
C ARG A 222 -13.47 12.50 -2.98
N ARG A 223 -13.10 12.07 -4.19
CA ARG A 223 -12.32 12.85 -5.16
C ARG A 223 -12.96 12.79 -6.56
N PRO A 224 -14.16 13.37 -6.76
CA PRO A 224 -14.88 13.30 -8.04
C PRO A 224 -14.09 13.90 -9.21
N HIS A 225 -13.23 14.89 -8.94
CA HIS A 225 -12.38 15.54 -9.94
C HIS A 225 -11.06 14.80 -10.24
N LYS A 226 -10.76 13.69 -9.55
CA LYS A 226 -9.54 12.90 -9.75
C LYS A 226 -9.90 11.43 -10.08
N PRO A 227 -10.52 11.13 -11.24
CA PRO A 227 -11.08 9.80 -11.54
C PRO A 227 -10.05 8.67 -11.61
N HIS A 228 -8.78 9.01 -11.80
CA HIS A 228 -7.67 8.06 -11.91
C HIS A 228 -7.05 7.68 -10.56
N MET A 229 -7.60 8.14 -9.42
CA MET A 229 -7.06 7.84 -8.09
C MET A 229 -7.19 6.36 -7.72
N PHE A 230 -8.32 5.73 -8.06
CA PHE A 230 -8.54 4.30 -7.82
C PHE A 230 -7.46 3.42 -8.48
N PRO A 231 -7.23 3.48 -9.81
CA PRO A 231 -6.17 2.68 -10.41
C PRO A 231 -4.77 3.08 -9.91
N LYS A 232 -4.51 4.36 -9.61
CA LYS A 232 -3.23 4.77 -8.99
C LYS A 232 -3.00 4.11 -7.63
N MET A 233 -4.03 3.98 -6.79
CA MET A 233 -3.93 3.28 -5.50
C MET A 233 -3.68 1.78 -5.70
N LEU A 234 -4.37 1.13 -6.65
CA LEU A 234 -4.11 -0.29 -6.95
C LEU A 234 -2.68 -0.53 -7.45
N MET A 235 -2.12 0.36 -8.27
CA MET A 235 -0.72 0.25 -8.71
C MET A 235 0.27 0.29 -7.53
N LYS A 236 -0.08 0.94 -6.40
CA LYS A 236 0.77 0.92 -5.21
C LYS A 236 0.87 -0.45 -4.57
N ILE A 237 -0.07 -1.37 -4.82
CA ILE A 237 0.03 -2.76 -4.38
C ILE A 237 1.22 -3.45 -5.08
N THR A 238 1.43 -3.19 -6.37
CA THR A 238 2.57 -3.77 -7.12
C THR A 238 3.91 -3.22 -6.61
N ASP A 239 3.98 -1.90 -6.37
CA ASP A 239 5.15 -1.27 -5.76
C ASP A 239 5.43 -1.87 -4.37
N LEU A 240 4.38 -2.04 -3.55
CA LEU A 240 4.44 -2.61 -2.21
C LEU A 240 4.97 -4.04 -2.21
N ARG A 241 4.42 -4.91 -3.07
CA ARG A 241 4.90 -6.31 -3.24
C ARG A 241 6.38 -6.36 -3.59
N SER A 242 6.84 -5.42 -4.44
CA SER A 242 8.26 -5.34 -4.83
C SER A 242 9.17 -4.96 -3.66
N ILE A 243 8.69 -4.09 -2.75
CA ILE A 243 9.43 -3.71 -1.55
C ILE A 243 9.41 -4.86 -0.54
N SER A 244 8.27 -5.53 -0.35
CA SER A 244 8.13 -6.67 0.57
C SER A 244 9.00 -7.85 0.16
N ALA A 245 9.18 -8.12 -1.14
CA ALA A 245 10.10 -9.16 -1.60
C ALA A 245 11.54 -8.92 -1.10
N LYS A 246 12.05 -7.69 -1.28
CA LYS A 246 13.35 -7.28 -0.72
C LYS A 246 13.33 -7.23 0.81
N GLY A 247 12.16 -6.94 1.38
CA GLY A 247 11.83 -7.05 2.80
C GLY A 247 12.13 -8.44 3.37
N ALA A 248 11.62 -9.48 2.72
CA ALA A 248 11.83 -10.86 3.12
C ALA A 248 13.32 -11.26 3.02
N GLU A 249 14.02 -10.84 1.96
CA GLU A 249 15.48 -11.01 1.86
C GLU A 249 16.21 -10.31 3.01
N ARG A 250 15.78 -9.10 3.40
CA ARG A 250 16.37 -8.39 4.53
C ARG A 250 16.19 -9.15 5.83
N VAL A 251 15.03 -9.76 6.10
CA VAL A 251 14.79 -10.60 7.29
C VAL A 251 15.86 -11.70 7.40
N ILE A 252 16.23 -12.34 6.30
CA ILE A 252 17.27 -13.38 6.26
C ILE A 252 18.64 -12.78 6.63
N THR A 253 19.04 -11.67 6.01
CA THR A 253 20.34 -11.04 6.33
C THR A 253 20.41 -10.53 7.76
N LEU A 254 19.29 -10.02 8.28
CA LEU A 254 19.20 -9.44 9.61
C LEU A 254 19.45 -10.47 10.71
N LYS A 255 19.10 -11.75 10.48
CA LYS A 255 19.45 -12.86 11.39
C LYS A 255 20.93 -12.99 11.67
N MET A 256 21.78 -12.65 10.70
CA MET A 256 23.24 -12.73 10.86
C MET A 256 23.81 -11.50 11.59
N GLU A 257 23.04 -10.41 11.68
CA GLU A 257 23.47 -9.15 12.30
C GLU A 257 22.98 -8.99 13.74
N ILE A 258 21.83 -9.60 14.09
CA ILE A 258 21.22 -9.46 15.41
C ILE A 258 21.93 -10.31 16.46
N PRO A 259 22.06 -9.82 17.72
CA PRO A 259 22.51 -10.66 18.81
C PRO A 259 21.37 -11.59 19.24
N GLY A 260 21.47 -12.87 18.88
CA GLY A 260 20.50 -13.90 19.26
C GLY A 260 19.56 -14.30 18.12
N SER A 261 18.35 -14.70 18.46
CA SER A 261 17.35 -15.19 17.50
C SER A 261 16.32 -14.13 17.14
N MET A 262 15.83 -14.19 15.90
CA MET A 262 14.66 -13.42 15.47
C MET A 262 13.46 -13.71 16.39
N PRO A 263 12.64 -12.71 16.76
CA PRO A 263 11.42 -12.97 17.51
C PRO A 263 10.54 -14.02 16.78
N PRO A 264 10.00 -15.03 17.49
CA PRO A 264 9.36 -16.18 16.84
C PRO A 264 8.23 -15.80 15.89
N LEU A 265 7.41 -14.81 16.24
CA LEU A 265 6.31 -14.36 15.40
C LEU A 265 6.77 -13.62 14.14
N ILE A 266 7.88 -12.87 14.22
CA ILE A 266 8.47 -12.23 13.04
C ILE A 266 9.02 -13.30 12.10
N GLN A 267 9.71 -14.29 12.65
CA GLN A 267 10.22 -15.43 11.91
C GLN A 267 9.08 -16.21 11.24
N GLU A 268 8.04 -16.58 11.99
CA GLU A 268 6.89 -17.32 11.47
C GLU A 268 6.19 -16.58 10.32
N MET A 269 6.03 -15.27 10.45
CA MET A 269 5.19 -14.48 9.54
C MET A 269 5.93 -13.92 8.33
N LEU A 270 7.23 -13.63 8.46
CA LEU A 270 8.00 -12.89 7.43
C LEU A 270 9.09 -13.71 6.76
N GLU A 271 9.40 -14.91 7.25
CA GLU A 271 10.28 -15.83 6.54
C GLU A 271 9.48 -16.62 5.53
N ASN A 272 9.70 -16.31 4.25
CA ASN A 272 9.18 -17.13 3.17
C ASN A 272 9.86 -18.50 3.25
N SER A 273 9.07 -19.54 3.49
CA SER A 273 9.50 -20.95 3.36
C SER A 273 9.77 -21.35 1.91
N GLU A 274 9.49 -20.49 0.93
CA GLU A 274 9.57 -20.76 -0.51
C GLU A 274 10.99 -20.76 -1.11
N GLY A 275 12.05 -20.63 -0.29
CA GLY A 275 13.43 -20.48 -0.77
C GLY A 275 14.41 -21.62 -0.51
N LEU A 276 14.01 -22.70 0.17
CA LEU A 276 14.96 -23.72 0.65
C LEU A 276 14.87 -25.11 -0.02
N GLU A 277 13.99 -25.32 -1.00
CA GLU A 277 13.88 -26.62 -1.72
C GLU A 277 14.38 -26.61 -3.16
N SER A 278 15.36 -25.76 -3.50
CA SER A 278 16.10 -25.89 -4.76
C SER A 278 17.61 -25.80 -4.53
N GLY A 279 18.15 -26.88 -3.96
CA GLY A 279 19.58 -27.17 -3.85
C GLY A 279 19.84 -28.64 -4.13
#